data_AF-A0A5N6PK83-F1
#
_entry.id   AF-A0A5N6PK83-F1
#
_cell.length_a   1.000
_cell.length_b   1.000
_cell.length_c   1.000
_cell.angle_alpha   90.00
_cell.angle_beta   90.00
_cell.angle_gamma   90.00
#
_symmetry.space_group_name_H-M   'P 1'
#
loop_
_entity.id
_entity.type
_entity.pdbx_description
1 polymer ?
#
loop_
_entity_poly.entity_id
_entity_poly.type
_entity_poly.pdbx_seq_one_letter_code
_entity_poly.pdbx_strand_id
1 'polypeptide(L)'
;MLKGKPKYKAIRILEGCGFHAQMGLEVLEQRSLINTSPNGYLDMHDHIEEMGRNIACRLHPNEPNKRRRLCDKEEIEEVLVNDLGTKATRIMNLKNPSIHPATIIEKLRKMKALELLSVYDADRVSQNWVFDEDVQYFPDTLRSLHWTGYPASSLPKTFQANDLVNLEMTRSCISQLWEDGDRKVE
;
A
#
# COMPACT_ATOMS: atom_id res chain seq x y z
N MET A 1 9.50 2.26 -1.19
CA MET A 1 8.44 2.25 -0.14
C MET A 1 8.92 2.81 1.20
N LEU A 2 10.18 2.59 1.60
CA LEU A 2 10.70 3.04 2.90
C LEU A 2 11.49 4.36 2.83
N LYS A 3 12.15 4.66 1.69
CA LYS A 3 12.83 5.93 1.47
C LYS A 3 11.86 7.10 1.65
N GLY A 4 12.28 8.12 2.40
CA GLY A 4 11.49 9.29 2.73
C GLY A 4 10.38 9.04 3.77
N LYS A 5 10.33 7.87 4.41
CA LYS A 5 9.39 7.60 5.52
C LYS A 5 10.10 7.74 6.88
N PRO A 6 9.40 8.18 7.94
CA PRO A 6 9.95 8.19 9.29
C PRO A 6 10.39 6.79 9.72
N LYS A 7 11.56 6.66 10.36
CA LYS A 7 12.14 5.38 10.79
C LYS A 7 11.18 4.60 11.69
N TYR A 8 10.58 5.25 12.70
CA TYR A 8 9.62 4.60 13.60
C TYR A 8 8.40 4.02 12.85
N LYS A 9 7.96 4.70 11.77
CA LYS A 9 6.82 4.25 10.96
C LYS A 9 7.19 3.03 10.12
N ALA A 10 8.39 3.03 9.54
CA ALA A 10 8.92 1.86 8.83
C ALA A 10 9.01 0.64 9.75
N ILE A 11 9.52 0.83 10.98
CA ILE A 11 9.59 -0.24 11.99
C ILE A 11 8.20 -0.79 12.28
N ARG A 12 7.25 0.08 12.66
CA ARG A 12 5.86 -0.32 12.98
C ARG A 12 5.20 -1.13 11.87
N ILE A 13 5.31 -0.66 10.62
CA ILE A 13 4.70 -1.35 9.47
C ILE A 13 5.34 -2.72 9.25
N LEU A 14 6.68 -2.78 9.26
CA LEU A 14 7.42 -4.01 8.98
C LEU A 14 7.26 -5.04 10.11
N GLU A 15 7.28 -4.61 11.37
CA GLU A 15 7.01 -5.48 12.53
C GLU A 15 5.58 -5.99 12.54
N GLY A 16 4.62 -5.12 12.21
CA GLY A 16 3.23 -5.54 12.00
C GLY A 16 3.07 -6.58 10.89
N CYS A 17 4.00 -6.65 9.93
CA CYS A 17 4.04 -7.69 8.90
C CYS A 17 4.88 -8.92 9.29
N GLY A 18 5.33 -9.03 10.54
CA GLY A 18 6.13 -10.15 11.04
C GLY A 18 7.62 -10.09 10.72
N PHE A 19 8.15 -8.94 10.29
CA PHE A 19 9.58 -8.75 10.10
C PHE A 19 10.26 -8.22 11.36
N HIS A 20 11.51 -8.63 11.61
CA HIS A 20 12.34 -8.04 12.67
C HIS A 20 12.92 -6.69 12.23
N ALA A 21 12.05 -5.70 12.06
CA ALA A 21 12.40 -4.45 11.40
C ALA A 21 13.46 -3.64 12.14
N GLN A 22 13.39 -3.58 13.48
CA GLN A 22 14.39 -2.88 14.29
C GLN A 22 15.80 -3.40 14.00
N MET A 23 16.01 -4.71 14.15
CA MET A 23 17.30 -5.35 13.87
C MET A 23 17.68 -5.24 12.39
N GLY A 24 16.72 -5.44 11.47
CA GLY A 24 16.96 -5.36 10.04
C GLY A 24 17.43 -3.98 9.59
N LEU A 25 16.80 -2.91 10.07
CA LEU A 25 17.20 -1.54 9.75
C LEU A 25 18.56 -1.19 10.37
N GLU A 26 18.84 -1.64 11.58
CA GLU A 26 20.15 -1.43 12.22
C GLU A 26 21.29 -2.07 11.41
N VAL A 27 21.11 -3.31 10.93
CA VAL A 27 22.09 -3.98 10.06
C VAL A 27 22.28 -3.24 8.73
N LEU A 28 21.19 -2.71 8.16
CA LEU A 28 21.28 -1.91 6.92
C LEU A 28 22.01 -0.59 7.13
N GLU A 29 21.84 0.07 8.28
CA GLU A 29 22.57 1.29 8.67
C GLU A 29 24.06 1.00 8.89
N GLN A 30 24.39 -0.08 9.60
CA GLN A 30 25.77 -0.52 9.82
C GLN A 30 26.52 -0.82 8.51
N ARG A 31 25.79 -1.26 7.48
CA ARG A 31 26.34 -1.50 6.13
C ARG A 31 26.29 -0.27 5.22
N SER A 32 25.89 0.88 5.74
CA SER A 32 25.69 2.13 4.99
C SER A 32 24.76 1.98 3.77
N LEU A 33 23.84 1.00 3.82
CA LEU A 33 22.86 0.78 2.75
C LEU A 33 21.67 1.72 2.88
N ILE A 34 21.35 2.10 4.12
CA ILE A 34 20.39 3.13 4.46
C ILE A 34 21.03 4.05 5.49
N ASN A 35 20.53 5.28 5.56
CA ASN A 35 20.84 6.23 6.61
C ASN A 35 19.54 6.76 7.19
N THR A 36 19.58 7.30 8.40
CA THR A 36 18.48 8.11 8.91
C THR A 36 18.91 9.58 9.01
N SER A 37 18.12 10.44 8.39
CA SER A 37 18.35 11.88 8.37
C SER A 37 18.21 12.48 9.77
N PRO A 38 18.73 13.70 10.03
CA PRO A 38 18.58 14.37 11.32
C PRO A 38 17.11 14.51 11.76
N ASN A 39 16.19 14.55 10.81
CA ASN A 39 14.76 14.65 11.05
C ASN A 39 14.08 13.29 11.29
N GLY A 40 14.85 12.19 11.37
CA GLY A 40 14.34 10.85 11.65
C GLY A 40 13.76 10.11 10.44
N TYR A 41 14.07 10.54 9.21
CA TYR A 41 13.57 9.91 7.97
C TYR A 41 14.60 8.95 7.39
N LEU A 42 14.15 7.79 6.92
CA LEU A 42 14.99 6.85 6.21
C LEU A 42 15.38 7.42 4.85
N ASP A 43 16.66 7.36 4.55
CA ASP A 43 17.24 7.71 3.26
C ASP A 43 18.12 6.57 2.76
N MET A 44 18.27 6.48 1.44
CA MET A 44 19.14 5.51 0.77
C MET A 44 19.47 6.03 -0.63
N HIS A 45 20.60 5.61 -1.17
CA HIS A 45 20.95 5.93 -2.56
C HIS A 45 19.93 5.35 -3.54
N ASP A 46 19.64 6.09 -4.61
CA ASP A 46 18.64 5.68 -5.61
C ASP A 46 18.95 4.32 -6.22
N HIS A 47 20.24 4.00 -6.41
CA HIS A 47 20.69 2.68 -6.88
C HIS A 47 20.39 1.55 -5.89
N ILE A 48 20.45 1.82 -4.59
CA ILE A 48 20.11 0.82 -3.56
C ILE A 48 18.60 0.60 -3.55
N GLU A 49 17.83 1.68 -3.66
CA GLU A 49 16.37 1.59 -3.76
C GLU A 49 15.97 0.81 -5.03
N GLU A 50 16.61 1.10 -6.16
CA GLU A 50 16.39 0.42 -7.43
C GLU A 50 16.74 -1.07 -7.36
N MET A 51 17.89 -1.41 -6.78
CA MET A 51 18.28 -2.80 -6.56
C MET A 51 17.27 -3.52 -5.67
N GLY A 52 16.86 -2.91 -4.56
CA GLY A 52 15.85 -3.47 -3.67
C GLY A 52 14.50 -3.69 -4.36
N ARG A 53 14.07 -2.75 -5.21
CA ARG A 53 12.87 -2.91 -6.06
C ARG A 53 13.04 -4.05 -7.05
N ASN A 54 14.18 -4.15 -7.74
CA ASN A 54 14.42 -5.21 -8.71
C ASN A 54 14.38 -6.59 -8.06
N ILE A 55 15.02 -6.76 -6.90
CA ILE A 55 14.98 -8.02 -6.14
C ILE A 55 13.55 -8.33 -5.68
N ALA A 56 12.86 -7.35 -5.10
CA ALA A 56 11.53 -7.56 -4.52
C ALA A 56 10.45 -7.81 -5.58
N CYS A 57 10.53 -7.16 -6.74
CA CYS A 57 9.43 -7.06 -7.69
C CYS A 57 9.68 -7.84 -8.99
N ARG A 58 10.92 -8.26 -9.31
CA ARG A 58 11.26 -8.97 -10.57
C ARG A 58 11.66 -10.45 -10.39
N LEU A 59 11.32 -11.09 -9.26
CA LEU A 59 11.59 -12.52 -9.03
C LEU A 59 10.93 -13.45 -10.07
N HIS A 60 9.90 -12.99 -10.79
CA HIS A 60 9.22 -13.73 -11.87
C HIS A 60 8.91 -12.80 -13.06
N PRO A 61 9.89 -12.46 -13.91
CA PRO A 61 9.73 -11.44 -14.96
C PRO A 61 8.59 -11.79 -15.93
N ASN A 62 8.41 -13.07 -16.26
CA ASN A 62 7.45 -13.52 -17.27
C ASN A 62 6.06 -13.86 -16.71
N GLU A 63 5.86 -13.81 -15.39
CA GLU A 63 4.62 -14.25 -14.74
C GLU A 63 4.15 -13.21 -13.70
N PRO A 64 3.72 -12.02 -14.15
CA PRO A 64 3.31 -10.91 -13.27
C PRO A 64 2.18 -11.32 -12.31
N ASN A 65 1.27 -12.16 -12.77
CA ASN A 65 0.18 -12.71 -11.97
C ASN A 65 0.66 -13.64 -10.83
N LYS A 66 1.86 -14.24 -10.90
CA LYS A 66 2.41 -15.06 -9.80
C LYS A 66 3.22 -14.25 -8.78
N ARG A 67 3.41 -12.94 -9.01
CA ARG A 67 4.21 -12.11 -8.14
C ARG A 67 3.49 -11.80 -6.85
N ARG A 68 4.23 -11.90 -5.74
CA ARG A 68 3.73 -11.48 -4.42
C ARG A 68 3.82 -9.96 -4.21
N ARG A 69 4.56 -9.25 -5.06
CA ARG A 69 4.81 -7.80 -4.93
C ARG A 69 4.68 -7.13 -6.29
N LEU A 70 3.72 -6.22 -6.43
CA LEU A 70 3.53 -5.37 -7.60
C LEU A 70 3.98 -3.95 -7.27
N CYS A 71 4.93 -3.42 -8.04
CA CYS A 71 5.64 -2.17 -7.70
C CYS A 71 5.81 -1.22 -8.90
N ASP A 72 5.57 -1.71 -10.10
CA ASP A 72 5.70 -0.99 -11.36
C ASP A 72 4.32 -0.50 -11.79
N LYS A 73 4.23 0.77 -12.22
CA LYS A 73 2.93 1.41 -12.48
C LYS A 73 2.24 0.72 -13.65
N GLU A 74 2.94 0.61 -14.78
CA GLU A 74 2.41 0.07 -16.02
C GLU A 74 1.97 -1.39 -15.83
N GLU A 75 2.79 -2.18 -15.12
CA GLU A 75 2.43 -3.56 -14.77
C GLU A 75 1.20 -3.64 -13.86
N ILE A 76 1.12 -2.80 -12.82
CA ILE A 76 -0.04 -2.80 -11.91
C ILE A 76 -1.32 -2.43 -12.69
N GLU A 77 -1.25 -1.40 -13.52
CA GLU A 77 -2.40 -0.97 -14.32
C GLU A 77 -2.84 -2.05 -15.30
N GLU A 78 -1.91 -2.73 -15.98
CA GLU A 78 -2.21 -3.87 -16.84
C GLU A 78 -2.89 -5.01 -16.06
N VAL A 79 -2.37 -5.35 -14.89
CA VAL A 79 -2.93 -6.39 -14.01
C VAL A 79 -4.36 -6.05 -13.55
N LEU A 80 -4.62 -4.77 -13.24
CA LEU A 80 -5.93 -4.31 -12.81
C LEU A 80 -6.94 -4.24 -13.97
N VAL A 81 -6.54 -3.66 -15.10
CA VAL A 81 -7.40 -3.49 -16.29
C VAL A 81 -7.78 -4.85 -16.90
N ASN A 82 -6.83 -5.76 -17.02
CA ASN A 82 -7.06 -7.10 -17.57
C ASN A 82 -7.55 -8.11 -16.51
N ASP A 83 -7.78 -7.65 -15.28
CA ASP A 83 -8.34 -8.45 -14.19
C ASP A 83 -7.51 -9.73 -13.87
N LEU A 84 -6.19 -9.60 -14.05
CA LEU A 84 -5.16 -10.63 -13.86
C LEU A 84 -4.65 -10.72 -12.41
N GLY A 85 -5.19 -9.89 -11.51
CA GLY A 85 -4.82 -9.87 -10.10
C GLY A 85 -5.06 -11.23 -9.44
N THR A 86 -4.08 -11.72 -8.70
CA THR A 86 -4.15 -13.05 -8.09
C THR A 86 -4.22 -13.02 -6.57
N LYS A 87 -4.62 -14.16 -6.01
CA LYS A 87 -4.58 -14.42 -4.56
C LYS A 87 -3.15 -14.45 -3.99
N ALA A 88 -2.11 -14.43 -4.83
CA ALA A 88 -0.72 -14.44 -4.37
C ALA A 88 -0.19 -13.02 -4.07
N THR A 89 -0.79 -11.98 -4.64
CA THR A 89 -0.38 -10.59 -4.44
C THR A 89 -0.53 -10.19 -2.98
N ARG A 90 0.59 -9.81 -2.36
CA ARG A 90 0.66 -9.35 -0.96
C ARG A 90 0.97 -7.87 -0.83
N ILE A 91 1.71 -7.30 -1.78
CA ILE A 91 2.08 -5.89 -1.77
C ILE A 91 1.69 -5.29 -3.11
N MET A 92 1.00 -4.16 -3.07
CA MET A 92 0.73 -3.31 -4.23
C MET A 92 1.14 -1.87 -3.91
N ASN A 93 2.03 -1.33 -4.74
CA ASN A 93 2.47 0.06 -4.63
C ASN A 93 2.29 0.77 -5.96
N LEU A 94 1.17 1.46 -6.11
CA LEU A 94 0.77 2.20 -7.31
C LEU A 94 1.04 3.69 -7.11
N LYS A 95 1.82 4.27 -8.02
CA LYS A 95 2.16 5.70 -8.01
C LYS A 95 1.57 6.39 -9.24
N ASN A 96 0.94 7.54 -9.04
CA ASN A 96 0.32 8.39 -10.06
C ASN A 96 -0.55 7.58 -11.03
N PRO A 97 -1.61 6.89 -10.52
CA PRO A 97 -2.47 6.05 -11.34
C PRO A 97 -3.14 6.85 -12.47
N SER A 98 -3.12 6.27 -13.67
CA SER A 98 -3.83 6.74 -14.85
C SER A 98 -5.26 6.14 -14.93
N ILE A 99 -5.54 5.10 -14.15
CA ILE A 99 -6.85 4.43 -14.08
C ILE A 99 -7.79 5.05 -13.05
N HIS A 100 -9.10 4.80 -13.20
CA HIS A 100 -10.10 5.27 -12.25
C HIS A 100 -10.02 4.49 -10.93
N PRO A 101 -10.00 5.14 -9.76
CA PRO A 101 -9.94 4.47 -8.47
C PRO A 101 -11.08 3.51 -8.14
N ALA A 102 -12.27 3.67 -8.74
CA ALA A 102 -13.31 2.63 -8.70
C ALA A 102 -12.81 1.31 -9.27
N THR A 103 -12.08 1.35 -10.39
CA THR A 103 -11.45 0.17 -10.98
C THR A 103 -10.42 -0.43 -10.03
N ILE A 104 -9.62 0.38 -9.33
CA ILE A 104 -8.66 -0.13 -8.34
C ILE A 104 -9.42 -0.92 -7.26
N ILE A 105 -10.42 -0.30 -6.62
CA ILE A 105 -11.17 -0.92 -5.52
C ILE A 105 -11.89 -2.21 -5.96
N GLU A 106 -12.56 -2.19 -7.11
CA GLU A 106 -13.26 -3.37 -7.64
C GLU A 106 -12.32 -4.57 -7.78
N LYS A 107 -11.11 -4.35 -8.30
CA LYS A 107 -10.13 -5.40 -8.58
C LYS A 107 -9.41 -5.90 -7.32
N LEU A 108 -9.37 -5.12 -6.24
CA LEU A 108 -8.85 -5.59 -4.94
C LEU A 108 -9.58 -6.83 -4.42
N ARG A 109 -10.83 -7.05 -4.82
CA ARG A 109 -11.62 -8.24 -4.45
C ARG A 109 -10.95 -9.57 -4.82
N LYS A 110 -10.14 -9.59 -5.89
CA LYS A 110 -9.40 -10.78 -6.31
C LYS A 110 -8.08 -10.99 -5.54
N MET A 111 -7.55 -9.92 -4.94
CA MET A 111 -6.28 -9.93 -4.22
C MET A 111 -6.49 -10.17 -2.72
N LYS A 112 -7.06 -11.33 -2.39
CA LYS A 112 -7.49 -11.67 -1.01
C LYS A 112 -6.36 -11.81 0.02
N ALA A 113 -5.10 -11.86 -0.41
CA ALA A 113 -3.93 -11.97 0.48
C ALA A 113 -3.12 -10.66 0.55
N LEU A 114 -3.71 -9.54 0.14
CA LEU A 114 -3.05 -8.24 0.14
C LEU A 114 -2.83 -7.76 1.57
N GLU A 115 -1.57 -7.53 1.92
CA GLU A 115 -1.12 -7.08 3.25
C GLU A 115 -0.74 -5.59 3.22
N LEU A 116 -0.20 -5.09 2.11
CA LEU A 116 0.27 -3.71 1.97
C LEU A 116 -0.30 -3.10 0.68
N LEU A 117 -1.13 -2.06 0.83
CA LEU A 117 -1.63 -1.25 -0.27
C LEU A 117 -1.09 0.18 -0.13
N SER A 118 -0.43 0.67 -1.17
CA SER A 118 -0.02 2.07 -1.29
C SER A 118 -0.47 2.61 -2.65
N VAL A 119 -1.43 3.52 -2.65
CA VAL A 119 -1.84 4.30 -3.82
C VAL A 119 -1.45 5.74 -3.54
N TYR A 120 -0.40 6.21 -4.21
CA TYR A 120 0.09 7.58 -4.07
C TYR A 120 -0.19 8.33 -5.35
N ASP A 121 -0.90 9.44 -5.26
CA ASP A 121 -1.16 10.33 -6.38
C ASP A 121 -0.74 11.75 -5.99
N ALA A 122 0.28 12.28 -6.65
CA ALA A 122 0.76 13.63 -6.41
C ALA A 122 -0.15 14.70 -7.02
N ASP A 123 -0.82 14.35 -8.13
CA ASP A 123 -1.49 15.28 -9.04
C ASP A 123 -3.02 15.33 -8.81
N ARG A 124 -3.60 14.29 -8.21
CA ARG A 124 -5.05 14.23 -7.92
C ARG A 124 -5.39 14.78 -6.54
N VAL A 125 -5.58 16.09 -6.47
CA VAL A 125 -6.26 16.75 -5.35
C VAL A 125 -7.76 16.75 -5.64
N SER A 126 -8.54 16.04 -4.82
CA SER A 126 -10.01 16.13 -4.71
C SER A 126 -10.77 16.27 -6.04
N GLN A 127 -10.77 15.20 -6.84
CA GLN A 127 -11.76 15.06 -7.91
C GLN A 127 -13.04 14.49 -7.29
N ASN A 128 -14.19 15.15 -7.51
CA ASN A 128 -15.50 14.65 -7.08
C ASN A 128 -15.91 13.48 -7.99
N TRP A 129 -15.36 12.29 -7.76
CA TRP A 129 -15.85 11.10 -8.42
C TRP A 129 -17.11 10.61 -7.76
N VAL A 130 -18.11 10.30 -8.58
CA VAL A 130 -19.29 9.58 -8.14
C VAL A 130 -18.83 8.16 -7.83
N PHE A 131 -18.88 7.80 -6.55
CA PHE A 131 -18.48 6.50 -6.06
C PHE A 131 -19.71 5.80 -5.51
N ASP A 132 -19.91 4.56 -5.94
CA ASP A 132 -20.91 3.70 -5.33
C ASP A 132 -20.34 3.16 -4.02
N GLU A 133 -20.94 3.57 -2.90
CA GLU A 133 -20.47 3.17 -1.57
C GLU A 133 -20.68 1.68 -1.30
N ASP A 134 -21.62 1.03 -1.99
CA ASP A 134 -21.97 -0.37 -1.81
C ASP A 134 -21.01 -1.35 -2.52
N VAL A 135 -20.17 -0.85 -3.45
CA VAL A 135 -19.27 -1.69 -4.26
C VAL A 135 -17.87 -1.80 -3.65
N GLN A 136 -17.60 -1.04 -2.59
CA GLN A 136 -16.26 -0.95 -2.01
C GLN A 136 -15.85 -2.27 -1.32
N TYR A 137 -14.58 -2.65 -1.48
CA TYR A 137 -14.04 -3.84 -0.82
C TYR A 137 -12.56 -3.65 -0.51
N PHE A 138 -12.19 -3.97 0.74
CA PHE A 138 -10.81 -4.12 1.15
C PHE A 138 -10.58 -5.50 1.77
N PRO A 139 -9.46 -6.19 1.43
CA PRO A 139 -9.09 -7.43 2.08
C PRO A 139 -8.81 -7.22 3.57
N ASP A 140 -9.43 -8.02 4.44
CA ASP A 140 -9.16 -7.97 5.90
C ASP A 140 -7.73 -8.34 6.28
N THR A 141 -6.96 -8.93 5.35
CA THR A 141 -5.53 -9.20 5.50
C THR A 141 -4.65 -7.96 5.46
N LEU A 142 -5.21 -6.78 5.15
CA LEU A 142 -4.46 -5.54 5.06
C LEU A 142 -3.88 -5.13 6.41
N ARG A 143 -2.56 -4.97 6.42
CA ARG A 143 -1.73 -4.50 7.55
C ARG A 143 -1.34 -3.04 7.39
N SER A 144 -1.16 -2.56 6.17
CA SER A 144 -0.98 -1.13 5.89
C SER A 144 -1.80 -0.68 4.70
N LEU A 145 -2.51 0.42 4.89
CA LEU A 145 -3.29 1.10 3.88
C LEU A 145 -2.84 2.55 3.76
N HIS A 146 -2.20 2.87 2.64
CA HIS A 146 -1.84 4.23 2.26
C HIS A 146 -2.57 4.60 0.97
N TRP A 147 -3.43 5.61 1.00
CA TRP A 147 -4.18 6.03 -0.18
C TRP A 147 -4.35 7.55 -0.20
N THR A 148 -3.54 8.23 -0.99
CA THR A 148 -3.68 9.68 -1.21
C THR A 148 -4.86 9.94 -2.13
N GLY A 149 -5.76 10.86 -1.75
CA GLY A 149 -6.92 11.16 -2.61
C GLY A 149 -7.96 10.06 -2.64
N TYR A 150 -8.08 9.26 -1.57
CA TYR A 150 -9.12 8.23 -1.48
C TYR A 150 -10.52 8.86 -1.70
N PRO A 151 -11.31 8.34 -2.66
CA PRO A 151 -12.48 9.06 -3.19
C PRO A 151 -13.76 8.91 -2.38
N ALA A 152 -13.85 7.91 -1.49
CA ALA A 152 -15.07 7.67 -0.73
C ALA A 152 -15.07 8.37 0.64
N SER A 153 -16.27 8.57 1.17
CA SER A 153 -16.50 9.28 2.44
C SER A 153 -16.21 8.42 3.68
N SER A 154 -16.18 7.10 3.52
CA SER A 154 -15.95 6.10 4.56
C SER A 154 -15.18 4.89 4.03
N LEU A 155 -14.66 4.05 4.93
CA LEU A 155 -14.11 2.74 4.55
C LEU A 155 -15.25 1.73 4.28
N PRO A 156 -15.01 0.69 3.46
CA PRO A 156 -16.01 -0.34 3.22
C PRO A 156 -16.53 -0.94 4.54
N LYS A 157 -17.86 -1.02 4.72
CA LYS A 157 -18.49 -1.60 5.93
C LYS A 157 -18.00 -3.02 6.24
N THR A 158 -17.73 -3.79 5.19
CA THR A 158 -17.26 -5.17 5.29
C THR A 158 -15.83 -5.28 5.81
N PHE A 159 -15.02 -4.22 5.70
CA PHE A 159 -13.63 -4.22 6.14
C PHE A 159 -13.56 -4.12 7.67
N GLN A 160 -12.99 -5.15 8.29
CA GLN A 160 -12.86 -5.28 9.75
C GLN A 160 -11.59 -4.64 10.28
N ALA A 161 -10.53 -4.58 9.46
CA ALA A 161 -9.25 -3.96 9.80
C ALA A 161 -8.54 -4.55 11.05
N ASN A 162 -8.85 -5.79 11.45
CA ASN A 162 -8.28 -6.43 12.65
C ASN A 162 -6.74 -6.52 12.64
N ASP A 163 -6.15 -6.71 11.47
CA ASP A 163 -4.69 -6.79 11.29
C ASP A 163 -4.05 -5.43 10.91
N LEU A 164 -4.83 -4.35 10.82
CA LEU A 164 -4.36 -3.07 10.30
C LEU A 164 -3.48 -2.33 11.32
N VAL A 165 -2.19 -2.19 11.02
CA VAL A 165 -1.20 -1.48 11.85
C VAL A 165 -0.89 -0.07 11.36
N ASN A 166 -1.30 0.28 10.14
CA ASN A 166 -1.07 1.59 9.57
C ASN A 166 -2.19 2.01 8.61
N LEU A 167 -2.80 3.15 8.89
CA LEU A 167 -3.75 3.83 8.01
C LEU A 167 -3.24 5.24 7.70
N GLU A 168 -3.11 5.57 6.42
CA GLU A 168 -2.69 6.90 5.95
C GLU A 168 -3.51 7.29 4.71
N MET A 169 -4.48 8.18 4.87
CA MET A 169 -5.37 8.61 3.78
C MET A 169 -5.37 10.12 3.59
N THR A 170 -4.20 10.65 3.22
CA THR A 170 -4.02 12.10 3.06
C THR A 170 -4.81 12.62 1.86
N ARG A 171 -5.37 13.84 2.00
CA ARG A 171 -6.16 14.51 0.93
C ARG A 171 -7.35 13.67 0.42
N SER A 172 -7.90 12.80 1.26
CA SER A 172 -9.05 11.95 0.93
C SER A 172 -10.39 12.67 1.16
N CYS A 173 -11.47 12.07 0.65
CA CYS A 173 -12.86 12.49 0.89
C CYS A 173 -13.44 11.94 2.20
N ILE A 174 -12.64 11.23 3.02
CA ILE A 174 -13.13 10.61 4.25
C ILE A 174 -13.63 11.68 5.23
N SER A 175 -14.90 11.56 5.61
CA SER A 175 -15.53 12.35 6.68
C SER A 175 -15.76 11.51 7.94
N GLN A 176 -15.92 10.18 7.79
CA GLN A 176 -16.12 9.23 8.87
C GLN A 176 -15.37 7.93 8.56
N LEU A 177 -14.83 7.25 9.59
CA LEU A 177 -14.02 6.05 9.34
C LEU A 177 -14.87 4.84 8.93
N TRP A 178 -16.04 4.66 9.58
CA TRP A 178 -17.10 3.73 9.20
C TRP A 178 -18.45 4.42 9.41
N GLU A 179 -19.44 4.15 8.56
CA GLU A 179 -20.77 4.78 8.60
C GLU A 179 -21.57 4.51 9.89
N ASP A 180 -21.37 3.35 10.55
CA ASP A 180 -22.22 2.94 11.68
C ASP A 180 -21.66 3.30 13.07
N GLY A 181 -20.58 4.09 13.17
CA GLY A 181 -20.10 4.67 14.43
C GLY A 181 -19.61 3.70 15.52
N ASP A 182 -19.87 2.40 15.41
CA ASP A 182 -19.52 1.42 16.43
C ASP A 182 -18.05 1.05 16.34
N ARG A 183 -17.37 1.22 17.48
CA ARG A 183 -16.00 0.76 17.71
C ARG A 183 -15.97 -0.76 17.48
N LYS A 184 -15.42 -1.18 16.34
CA LYS A 184 -14.94 -2.56 16.15
C LYS A 184 -13.66 -2.77 16.95
N VAL A 185 -13.79 -2.80 18.27
CA VAL A 185 -12.73 -3.25 19.18
C VAL A 185 -13.42 -3.96 20.35
N GLU A 186 -13.42 -5.30 20.31
CA GLU A 186 -13.46 -6.15 21.51
C GLU A 186 -12.07 -6.74 21.72
#